data_AF-A0A3D4F5B4-F1
#
_entry.id   AF-A0A3D4F5B4-F1
#
_cell.length_a   1.000
_cell.length_b   1.000
_cell.length_c   1.000
_cell.angle_alpha   90.00
_cell.angle_beta   90.00
_cell.angle_gamma   90.00
#
_symmetry.space_group_name_H-M   'P 1'
#
loop_
_entity.id
_entity.type
_entity.pdbx_description
1 polymer ?
#
loop_
_entity_poly.entity_id
_entity_poly.type
_entity_poly.pdbx_seq_one_letter_code
_entity_poly.pdbx_strand_id
1 'polypeptide(L)'
;MSSFLGVSVHCARCHDHKFDPIPFEDYYALQAVFAGVDRHDRPFDKDPKLHRLRQDLLTQKEALLAERTTESALLSSINQERTQSWISERQDHLSRWKAGRPLAPPSSEIPLTPWEVLEDGSLFIQPTDSLNGKLTCSLLSPYPKPTAVELEVMADSRLPQGGPGWSDEGDFQLTEFKVYGKGKDSDDWIPILLEAPENDFSKEGTSVRYLIDDDPETHWSIFPQKGQNHRCFFRIASLPDDRDLHMLRVELNHPEEHSQWVGRCRIRWSNVPSDRIEPFLEANLQEAFACSEETRTLEQKLLLTRHALGRHLDQTLEALPTPPQVYAATSYFSSEGNFKPSLGPRTVRQLRRGSIQQPGKEAQPAALSALSHIPWNPEGADLAEEDSRRLALGKWITHPSNGLFWRTMANRLWQHHFGSPLIPTPNDLGNGGQAPTHPELLDWLACELRDSGGSLKHVHRLILHSRTYRQASTWRKQAAAQDAENTYYWRMSPRRMDAESFRDSLL
;
A
#
# COMPACT_ATOMS: atom_id res chain seq x y z
N MET A 1 2.56 -29.67 -14.37
CA MET A 1 2.63 -31.13 -14.18
C MET A 1 3.89 -31.75 -14.77
N SER A 2 4.21 -31.55 -16.06
CA SER A 2 5.44 -32.07 -16.67
C SER A 2 6.73 -31.78 -15.88
N SER A 3 6.88 -30.56 -15.34
CA SER A 3 8.07 -30.18 -14.56
C SER A 3 8.25 -30.96 -13.25
N PHE A 4 7.18 -31.27 -12.54
CA PHE A 4 7.26 -31.80 -11.18
C PHE A 4 6.91 -33.28 -11.09
N LEU A 5 6.00 -33.76 -11.94
CA LEU A 5 5.51 -35.14 -11.94
C LEU A 5 5.93 -35.91 -13.18
N GLY A 6 6.58 -35.24 -14.15
CA GLY A 6 7.02 -35.90 -15.36
C GLY A 6 5.87 -36.39 -16.24
N VAL A 7 4.66 -35.82 -16.15
CA VAL A 7 3.51 -36.23 -16.97
C VAL A 7 2.95 -35.08 -17.79
N SER A 8 2.50 -35.38 -19.00
CA SER A 8 1.76 -34.44 -19.85
C SER A 8 0.27 -34.49 -19.56
N VAL A 9 -0.35 -33.32 -19.43
CA VAL A 9 -1.81 -33.21 -19.21
C VAL A 9 -2.52 -32.46 -20.34
N HIS A 10 -1.79 -31.88 -21.29
CA HIS A 10 -2.38 -30.98 -22.29
C HIS A 10 -3.38 -31.68 -23.23
N CYS A 11 -3.18 -32.95 -23.55
CA CYS A 11 -4.14 -33.72 -24.35
C CYS A 11 -5.50 -33.86 -23.64
N ALA A 12 -5.49 -33.93 -22.30
CA ALA A 12 -6.68 -33.99 -21.46
C ALA A 12 -7.60 -32.76 -21.61
N ARG A 13 -7.14 -31.68 -22.26
CA ARG A 13 -7.97 -30.49 -22.53
C ARG A 13 -9.21 -30.79 -23.38
N CYS A 14 -9.14 -31.74 -24.32
CA CYS A 14 -10.21 -31.98 -25.29
C CYS A 14 -10.83 -33.38 -25.21
N HIS A 15 -10.07 -34.36 -24.71
CA HIS A 15 -10.45 -35.76 -24.57
C HIS A 15 -9.56 -36.40 -23.49
N ASP A 16 -9.92 -37.55 -22.93
CA ASP A 16 -9.09 -38.24 -21.94
C ASP A 16 -7.67 -38.50 -22.47
N HIS A 17 -6.66 -38.42 -21.61
CA HIS A 17 -5.27 -38.57 -22.02
C HIS A 17 -5.04 -39.90 -22.76
N LYS A 18 -4.22 -39.86 -23.81
CA LYS A 18 -4.09 -40.98 -24.76
C LYS A 18 -3.52 -42.26 -24.13
N PHE A 19 -2.58 -42.11 -23.18
CA PHE A 19 -1.81 -43.24 -22.64
C PHE A 19 -1.95 -43.39 -21.12
N ASP A 20 -2.23 -42.30 -20.43
CA ASP A 20 -2.25 -42.27 -18.97
C ASP A 20 -3.71 -42.14 -18.51
N PRO A 21 -4.06 -42.67 -17.33
CA PRO A 21 -5.42 -42.61 -16.80
C PRO A 21 -5.73 -41.20 -16.25
N ILE A 22 -5.57 -40.18 -17.09
CA ILE A 22 -5.83 -38.78 -16.77
C ILE A 22 -7.08 -38.37 -17.56
N PRO A 23 -8.25 -38.32 -16.91
CA PRO A 23 -9.49 -37.95 -17.57
C PRO A 23 -9.49 -36.47 -17.96
N PHE A 24 -10.37 -36.12 -18.89
CA PHE A 24 -10.56 -34.74 -19.33
C PHE A 24 -10.87 -33.77 -18.17
N GLU A 25 -11.61 -34.24 -17.16
CA GLU A 25 -11.99 -33.47 -15.97
C GLU A 25 -10.78 -32.99 -15.16
N ASP A 26 -9.73 -33.81 -15.06
CA ASP A 26 -8.52 -33.48 -14.31
C ASP A 26 -7.81 -32.24 -14.87
N TYR A 27 -7.86 -32.04 -16.19
CA TYR A 27 -7.26 -30.85 -16.83
C TYR A 27 -7.92 -29.57 -16.32
N TYR A 28 -9.25 -29.52 -16.29
CA TYR A 28 -9.99 -28.35 -15.85
C TYR A 28 -9.94 -28.18 -14.33
N ALA A 29 -9.88 -29.28 -13.58
CA ALA A 29 -9.68 -29.23 -12.14
C ALA A 29 -8.32 -28.61 -11.78
N LEU A 30 -7.25 -29.01 -12.48
CA LEU A 30 -5.93 -28.38 -12.34
C LEU A 30 -5.95 -26.91 -12.79
N GLN A 31 -6.65 -26.59 -13.88
CA GLN A 31 -6.80 -25.20 -14.32
C GLN A 31 -7.48 -24.34 -13.24
N ALA A 32 -8.50 -24.86 -12.56
CA ALA A 32 -9.24 -24.16 -11.50
C ALA A 32 -8.38 -23.84 -10.26
N VAL A 33 -7.25 -24.54 -10.06
CA VAL A 33 -6.27 -24.20 -9.01
C VAL A 33 -5.52 -22.90 -9.31
N PHE A 34 -5.30 -22.59 -10.60
CA PHE A 34 -4.53 -21.41 -11.03
C PHE A 34 -5.38 -20.30 -11.66
N ALA A 35 -6.69 -20.55 -11.83
CA ALA A 35 -7.59 -19.62 -12.46
C ALA A 35 -7.76 -18.36 -11.61
N GLY A 36 -7.19 -17.25 -12.10
CA GLY A 36 -7.12 -15.95 -11.41
C GLY A 36 -5.69 -15.45 -11.15
N VAL A 37 -4.68 -16.18 -11.63
CA VAL A 37 -3.34 -15.62 -11.83
C VAL A 37 -3.23 -15.00 -13.21
N ASP A 38 -2.76 -13.76 -13.27
CA ASP A 38 -2.34 -13.10 -14.50
C ASP A 38 -0.82 -12.82 -14.47
N ARG A 39 -0.27 -12.21 -15.53
CA ARG A 39 1.13 -11.75 -15.56
C ARG A 39 1.16 -10.23 -15.59
N HIS A 40 1.74 -9.63 -14.57
CA HIS A 40 1.81 -8.19 -14.42
C HIS A 40 3.05 -7.78 -13.62
N ASP A 41 3.39 -6.49 -13.70
CA ASP A 41 4.32 -5.87 -12.78
C ASP A 41 3.76 -5.87 -11.37
N ARG A 42 4.58 -6.32 -10.42
CA ARG A 42 4.31 -6.26 -8.98
C ARG A 42 5.53 -5.76 -8.21
N PRO A 43 5.33 -5.09 -7.06
CA PRO A 43 6.42 -4.76 -6.17
C PRO A 43 7.08 -6.04 -5.63
N PHE A 44 8.41 -6.05 -5.63
CA PHE A 44 9.20 -7.17 -5.12
C PHE A 44 10.45 -6.69 -4.37
N ASP A 45 10.46 -6.90 -3.05
CA ASP A 45 11.64 -6.66 -2.23
C ASP A 45 12.67 -7.78 -2.46
N LYS A 46 13.85 -7.43 -3.00
CA LYS A 46 14.94 -8.40 -3.22
C LYS A 46 15.53 -8.92 -1.91
N ASP A 47 15.54 -8.10 -0.85
CA ASP A 47 15.97 -8.50 0.49
C ASP A 47 14.82 -9.19 1.23
N PRO A 48 14.93 -10.48 1.58
CA PRO A 48 13.89 -11.20 2.32
C PRO A 48 13.54 -10.58 3.68
N LYS A 49 14.50 -9.91 4.34
CA LYS A 49 14.24 -9.25 5.64
C LYS A 49 13.35 -8.03 5.47
N LEU A 50 13.67 -7.19 4.48
CA LEU A 50 12.86 -6.03 4.12
C LEU A 50 11.46 -6.46 3.68
N HIS A 51 11.37 -7.53 2.86
CA HIS A 51 10.09 -8.09 2.45
C HIS A 51 9.22 -8.45 3.65
N ARG A 52 9.78 -9.22 4.60
CA ARG A 52 9.07 -9.65 5.81
C ARG A 52 8.61 -8.46 6.65
N LEU A 53 9.50 -7.50 6.90
CA LEU A 53 9.16 -6.29 7.64
C LEU A 53 8.00 -5.52 6.99
N ARG A 54 8.06 -5.31 5.66
CA ARG A 54 7.00 -4.62 4.92
C ARG A 54 5.67 -5.38 5.02
N GLN A 55 5.66 -6.70 4.86
CA GLN A 55 4.45 -7.51 4.99
C GLN A 55 3.89 -7.46 6.42
N ASP A 56 4.73 -7.58 7.44
CA ASP A 56 4.30 -7.52 8.85
C ASP A 56 3.66 -6.17 9.18
N LEU A 57 4.19 -5.06 8.64
CA LEU A 57 3.62 -3.72 8.81
C LEU A 57 2.28 -3.56 8.07
N LEU A 58 2.17 -4.07 6.85
CA LEU A 58 0.92 -4.05 6.08
C LEU A 58 -0.18 -4.87 6.76
N THR A 59 0.15 -6.06 7.27
CA THR A 59 -0.80 -6.89 8.03
C THR A 59 -1.25 -6.21 9.32
N GLN A 60 -0.34 -5.54 10.04
CA GLN A 60 -0.71 -4.76 11.22
C GLN A 60 -1.65 -3.60 10.86
N LYS A 61 -1.36 -2.87 9.78
CA LYS A 61 -2.21 -1.79 9.29
C LYS A 61 -3.60 -2.29 8.91
N GLU A 62 -3.68 -3.40 8.17
CA GLU A 62 -4.95 -4.02 7.80
C GLU A 62 -5.75 -4.47 9.03
N ALA A 63 -5.10 -5.11 10.00
CA ALA A 63 -5.75 -5.52 11.25
C ALA A 63 -6.23 -4.34 12.10
N LEU A 64 -5.55 -3.19 12.04
CA LEU A 64 -5.95 -1.97 12.71
C LEU A 64 -7.20 -1.35 12.04
N LEU A 65 -7.19 -1.26 10.72
CA LEU A 65 -8.30 -0.71 9.92
C LEU A 65 -9.55 -1.59 9.96
N ALA A 66 -9.37 -2.92 10.00
CA ALA A 66 -10.46 -3.89 10.13
C ALA A 66 -10.93 -4.08 11.59
N GLU A 67 -10.43 -3.27 12.53
CA GLU A 67 -10.73 -3.35 13.97
C GLU A 67 -10.50 -4.72 14.60
N ARG A 68 -9.57 -5.51 14.04
CA ARG A 68 -9.22 -6.85 14.54
C ARG A 68 -8.15 -6.83 15.63
N THR A 69 -7.61 -5.66 15.95
CA THR A 69 -6.60 -5.48 17.00
C THR A 69 -7.27 -5.43 18.37
N THR A 70 -6.87 -6.30 19.29
CA THR A 70 -7.47 -6.38 20.63
C THR A 70 -7.19 -5.14 21.46
N GLU A 71 -8.06 -4.84 22.42
CA GLU A 71 -7.87 -3.74 23.38
C GLU A 71 -6.55 -3.87 24.15
N SER A 72 -6.20 -5.09 24.57
CA SER A 72 -4.93 -5.36 25.28
C SER A 72 -3.69 -5.08 24.42
N ALA A 73 -3.76 -5.33 23.11
CA ALA A 73 -2.67 -5.03 22.18
C ALA A 73 -2.58 -3.52 21.92
N LEU A 74 -3.73 -2.86 21.72
CA LEU A 74 -3.80 -1.40 21.57
C LEU A 74 -3.22 -0.71 22.81
N LEU A 75 -3.64 -1.10 24.01
CA LEU A 75 -3.19 -0.50 25.26
C LEU A 75 -1.90 -1.12 25.82
N SER A 76 -1.07 -1.77 24.98
CA SER A 76 0.26 -2.21 25.40
C SER A 76 1.17 -1.02 25.71
N SER A 77 2.19 -1.21 26.56
CA SER A 77 3.09 -0.12 26.98
C SER A 77 3.73 0.62 25.81
N ILE A 78 4.19 -0.12 24.79
CA ILE A 78 4.81 0.45 23.60
C ILE A 78 3.85 1.32 22.79
N ASN A 79 2.57 0.94 22.72
CA ASN A 79 1.57 1.71 21.99
C ASN A 79 1.11 2.91 22.80
N GLN A 80 1.04 2.82 24.14
CA GLN A 80 0.79 3.96 25.00
C GLN A 80 1.91 5.02 24.90
N GLU A 81 3.18 4.58 24.88
CA GLU A 81 4.33 5.47 24.66
C GLU A 81 4.24 6.19 23.31
N ARG A 82 3.88 5.47 22.24
CA ARG A 82 3.64 6.05 20.90
C ARG A 82 2.50 7.06 20.90
N THR A 83 1.37 6.72 21.53
CA THR A 83 0.22 7.63 21.66
C THR A 83 0.63 8.91 22.38
N GLN A 84 1.37 8.80 23.48
CA GLN A 84 1.81 9.97 24.24
C GLN A 84 2.81 10.81 23.44
N SER A 85 3.75 10.17 22.73
CA SER A 85 4.67 10.86 21.83
C SER A 85 3.94 11.66 20.76
N TRP A 86 2.91 11.07 20.14
CA TRP A 86 2.08 11.76 19.15
C TRP A 86 1.30 12.92 19.76
N ILE A 87 0.70 12.74 20.95
CA ILE A 87 -0.02 13.82 21.64
C ILE A 87 0.92 14.99 21.91
N SER A 88 2.12 14.74 22.45
CA SER A 88 3.12 15.79 22.73
C SER A 88 3.60 16.48 21.46
N GLU A 89 3.85 15.74 20.38
CA GLU A 89 4.22 16.31 19.08
C GLU A 89 3.12 17.23 18.54
N ARG A 90 1.86 16.79 18.58
CA ARG A 90 0.73 17.61 18.13
C ARG A 90 0.51 18.83 19.00
N GLN A 91 0.74 18.74 20.31
CA GLN A 91 0.69 19.89 21.21
C GLN A 91 1.80 20.91 20.90
N ASP A 92 3.03 20.47 20.65
CA ASP A 92 4.11 21.36 20.19
C ASP A 92 3.73 22.05 18.86
N HIS A 93 3.22 21.27 17.91
CA HIS A 93 2.72 21.78 16.63
C HIS A 93 1.67 22.88 16.82
N LEU A 94 0.65 22.65 17.66
CA LEU A 94 -0.38 23.64 17.97
C LEU A 94 0.17 24.88 18.67
N SER A 95 1.16 24.72 19.55
CA SER A 95 1.80 25.84 20.26
C SER A 95 2.58 26.80 19.34
N ARG A 96 2.97 26.32 18.16
CA ARG A 96 3.63 27.11 17.12
C ARG A 96 2.67 27.98 16.31
N TRP A 97 1.36 27.84 16.49
CA TRP A 97 0.39 28.76 15.90
C TRP A 97 0.22 29.99 16.79
N LYS A 98 0.66 31.15 16.31
CA LYS A 98 0.62 32.41 17.06
C LYS A 98 -0.24 33.44 16.36
N ALA A 99 -1.07 34.14 17.13
CA ALA A 99 -1.83 35.28 16.62
C ALA A 99 -0.87 36.42 16.22
N GLY A 100 -1.13 37.03 15.07
CA GLY A 100 -0.50 38.30 14.73
C GLY A 100 -1.01 39.41 15.65
N ARG A 101 -0.18 40.41 15.97
CA ARG A 101 -0.63 41.57 16.75
C ARG A 101 -1.17 42.64 15.79
N PRO A 102 -2.46 43.00 15.84
CA PRO A 102 -2.99 44.08 15.02
C PRO A 102 -2.21 45.37 15.29
N LEU A 103 -1.89 46.11 14.23
CA LEU A 103 -1.32 47.44 14.38
C LEU A 103 -2.42 48.38 14.87
N ALA A 104 -2.21 49.00 16.03
CA ALA A 104 -3.09 50.08 16.47
C ALA A 104 -3.07 51.19 15.40
N PRO A 105 -4.22 51.80 15.05
CA PRO A 105 -4.21 52.92 14.13
C PRO A 105 -3.34 54.05 14.71
N PRO A 106 -2.65 54.83 13.86
CA PRO A 106 -1.99 56.04 14.31
C PRO A 106 -3.03 56.92 15.02
N SER A 107 -2.75 57.25 16.27
CA SER A 107 -3.63 58.09 17.09
C SER A 107 -3.75 59.47 16.43
N SER A 108 -4.90 59.77 15.79
CA SER A 108 -5.61 61.06 15.99
C SER A 108 -6.79 61.36 15.06
N GLU A 109 -7.06 60.69 13.93
CA GLU A 109 -8.04 61.27 12.96
C GLU A 109 -9.08 60.33 12.34
N ILE A 110 -9.10 59.03 12.66
CA ILE A 110 -10.07 58.08 12.09
C ILE A 110 -10.59 57.17 13.22
N PRO A 111 -11.92 57.05 13.44
CA PRO A 111 -12.46 56.03 14.33
C PRO A 111 -11.99 54.64 13.87
N LEU A 112 -11.80 53.72 14.81
CA LEU A 112 -11.68 52.29 14.51
C LEU A 112 -12.99 51.82 13.84
N THR A 113 -13.12 51.99 12.53
CA THR A 113 -14.18 51.40 11.72
C THR A 113 -13.54 50.36 10.80
N PRO A 114 -14.03 49.10 10.74
CA PRO A 114 -15.19 48.52 11.41
C PRO A 114 -14.88 47.62 12.62
N TRP A 115 -13.63 47.49 13.09
CA TRP A 115 -13.27 46.42 14.05
C TRP A 115 -12.87 46.87 15.46
N GLU A 116 -13.11 45.97 16.41
CA GLU A 116 -12.66 46.01 17.80
C GLU A 116 -11.70 44.82 18.04
N VAL A 117 -10.52 45.07 18.62
CA VAL A 117 -9.61 44.00 19.06
C VAL A 117 -9.99 43.60 20.49
N LEU A 118 -10.41 42.35 20.69
CA LEU A 118 -10.81 41.82 21.99
C LEU A 118 -9.62 41.31 22.81
N GLU A 119 -9.81 41.10 24.11
CA GLU A 119 -8.76 40.63 25.03
C GLU A 119 -8.15 39.29 24.62
N ASP A 120 -8.92 38.43 23.96
CA ASP A 120 -8.48 37.13 23.44
C ASP A 120 -7.75 37.23 22.09
N GLY A 121 -7.45 38.45 21.62
CA GLY A 121 -6.77 38.73 20.37
C GLY A 121 -7.61 38.48 19.12
N SER A 122 -8.91 38.19 19.25
CA SER A 122 -9.83 38.15 18.12
C SER A 122 -10.29 39.56 17.73
N LEU A 123 -10.73 39.68 16.48
CA LEU A 123 -11.27 40.89 15.87
C LEU A 123 -12.79 40.73 15.83
N PHE A 124 -13.52 41.64 16.43
CA PHE A 124 -14.94 41.81 16.21
C PHE A 124 -15.15 42.84 15.12
N ILE A 125 -15.97 42.57 14.12
CA ILE A 125 -16.12 43.34 12.88
C ILE A 125 -17.58 43.78 12.78
N GLN A 126 -17.80 45.08 12.61
CA GLN A 126 -19.10 45.71 12.43
C GLN A 126 -19.21 46.35 11.03
N PRO A 127 -19.93 45.72 10.08
CA PRO A 127 -20.00 46.18 8.69
C PRO A 127 -20.41 47.65 8.57
N THR A 128 -19.77 48.35 7.63
CA THR A 128 -20.08 49.76 7.32
C THR A 128 -20.08 49.97 5.81
N ASP A 129 -20.98 50.83 5.31
CA ASP A 129 -21.15 51.19 3.88
C ASP A 129 -19.88 51.74 3.21
N SER A 130 -18.86 52.10 3.96
CA SER A 130 -17.59 52.64 3.46
C SER A 130 -16.60 51.59 2.94
N LEU A 131 -16.86 50.29 3.10
CA LEU A 131 -15.84 49.25 2.94
C LEU A 131 -15.91 48.43 1.64
N ASN A 132 -16.90 48.67 0.76
CA ASN A 132 -17.03 48.02 -0.56
C ASN A 132 -16.73 46.50 -0.56
N GLY A 133 -17.28 45.75 0.40
CA GLY A 133 -17.05 44.29 0.50
C GLY A 133 -15.68 43.86 1.02
N LYS A 134 -14.73 44.78 1.24
CA LYS A 134 -13.32 44.45 1.52
C LYS A 134 -12.87 44.91 2.90
N LEU A 135 -12.38 43.97 3.69
CA LEU A 135 -11.89 44.20 5.05
C LEU A 135 -10.39 43.92 5.14
N THR A 136 -9.56 44.92 5.49
CA THR A 136 -8.08 44.83 5.39
C THR A 136 -7.34 45.01 6.72
N CYS A 137 -6.96 43.93 7.39
CA CYS A 137 -6.25 43.99 8.67
C CYS A 137 -4.72 43.96 8.47
N SER A 138 -3.97 44.88 9.10
CA SER A 138 -2.50 44.87 9.10
C SER A 138 -1.96 44.51 10.49
N LEU A 139 -0.98 43.61 10.52
CA LEU A 139 -0.46 42.93 11.71
C LEU A 139 1.07 42.99 11.73
N LEU A 140 1.66 42.95 12.93
CA LEU A 140 3.05 42.52 13.08
C LEU A 140 3.16 41.03 12.85
N SER A 141 4.15 40.62 12.05
CA SER A 141 4.42 39.21 11.79
C SER A 141 4.94 38.52 13.06
N PRO A 142 4.31 37.43 13.54
CA PRO A 142 4.83 36.68 14.69
C PRO A 142 6.08 35.86 14.32
N TYR A 143 6.32 35.61 13.03
CA TYR A 143 7.46 34.88 12.50
C TYR A 143 8.08 35.61 11.33
N PRO A 144 9.41 35.68 11.20
CA PRO A 144 10.04 36.26 10.02
C PRO A 144 9.70 35.48 8.75
N LYS A 145 9.59 34.15 8.86
CA LYS A 145 9.23 33.27 7.75
C LYS A 145 8.02 32.40 8.13
N PRO A 146 6.79 32.92 8.03
CA PRO A 146 5.61 32.11 8.26
C PRO A 146 5.46 31.08 7.14
N THR A 147 4.94 29.92 7.48
CA THR A 147 4.74 28.78 6.57
C THR A 147 3.26 28.48 6.32
N ALA A 148 2.38 28.99 7.17
CA ALA A 148 0.93 28.92 7.01
C ALA A 148 0.23 30.03 7.78
N VAL A 149 -1.03 30.25 7.39
CA VAL A 149 -1.97 31.17 8.01
C VAL A 149 -3.26 30.42 8.31
N GLU A 150 -3.85 30.68 9.47
CA GLU A 150 -5.15 30.15 9.87
C GLU A 150 -6.11 31.30 10.14
N LEU A 151 -7.33 31.17 9.61
CA LEU A 151 -8.48 32.01 9.88
C LEU A 151 -9.46 31.21 10.74
N GLU A 152 -9.70 31.68 11.95
CA GLU A 152 -10.74 31.16 12.85
C GLU A 152 -11.90 32.16 12.85
N VAL A 153 -13.11 31.74 12.50
CA VAL A 153 -14.35 32.50 12.62
C VAL A 153 -15.07 32.04 13.89
N MET A 154 -15.54 32.98 14.70
CA MET A 154 -15.89 32.70 16.10
C MET A 154 -17.32 33.12 16.42
N ALA A 155 -18.04 32.24 17.11
CA ALA A 155 -19.35 32.56 17.67
C ALA A 155 -19.26 33.72 18.68
N ASP A 156 -20.19 34.67 18.62
CA ASP A 156 -20.27 35.78 19.56
C ASP A 156 -21.74 36.11 19.86
N SER A 157 -22.08 36.28 21.14
CA SER A 157 -23.45 36.57 21.58
C SER A 157 -24.01 37.91 21.04
N ARG A 158 -23.15 38.80 20.54
CA ARG A 158 -23.56 40.06 19.90
C ARG A 158 -24.03 39.87 18.45
N LEU A 159 -23.70 38.75 17.83
CA LEU A 159 -24.05 38.44 16.44
C LEU A 159 -25.39 37.70 16.37
N PRO A 160 -26.11 37.79 15.23
CA PRO A 160 -27.35 37.04 15.04
C PRO A 160 -27.22 35.56 15.35
N GLN A 161 -28.21 35.00 16.05
CA GLN A 161 -28.23 33.60 16.50
C GLN A 161 -26.99 33.15 17.29
N GLY A 162 -26.16 34.07 17.78
CA GLY A 162 -24.87 33.77 18.42
C GLY A 162 -23.83 33.18 17.47
N GLY A 163 -24.03 33.27 16.15
CA GLY A 163 -23.11 32.72 15.16
C GLY A 163 -21.89 33.61 14.88
N PRO A 164 -20.99 33.20 13.95
CA PRO A 164 -19.80 33.97 13.61
C PRO A 164 -20.00 35.11 12.59
N GLY A 165 -21.18 35.24 11.98
CA GLY A 165 -21.47 36.22 10.94
C GLY A 165 -22.75 37.03 11.16
N TRP A 166 -22.98 37.99 10.26
CA TRP A 166 -24.06 38.98 10.35
C TRP A 166 -25.39 38.56 9.72
N SER A 167 -25.50 37.34 9.17
CA SER A 167 -26.74 36.94 8.49
C SER A 167 -27.83 36.65 9.52
N ASP A 168 -29.10 36.69 9.13
CA ASP A 168 -30.21 36.42 10.07
C ASP A 168 -30.09 35.04 10.76
N GLU A 169 -29.37 34.10 10.14
CA GLU A 169 -29.08 32.76 10.66
C GLU A 169 -27.75 32.66 11.45
N GLY A 170 -27.01 33.77 11.58
CA GLY A 170 -25.70 33.83 12.23
C GLY A 170 -24.54 33.32 11.37
N ASP A 171 -24.74 33.18 10.07
CA ASP A 171 -23.75 32.71 9.09
C ASP A 171 -23.04 33.89 8.38
N PHE A 172 -22.08 33.59 7.51
CA PHE A 172 -21.38 34.54 6.65
C PHE A 172 -21.14 33.95 5.24
N GLN A 173 -20.76 34.81 4.31
CA GLN A 173 -20.21 34.46 3.01
C GLN A 173 -18.88 35.18 2.84
N LEU A 174 -17.79 34.43 2.93
CA LEU A 174 -16.45 34.92 2.62
C LEU A 174 -16.10 34.49 1.21
N THR A 175 -15.81 35.43 0.33
CA THR A 175 -15.53 35.14 -1.09
C THR A 175 -14.04 34.99 -1.34
N GLU A 176 -13.21 35.85 -0.74
CA GLU A 176 -11.76 35.80 -0.91
C GLU A 176 -11.00 36.01 0.40
N PHE A 177 -9.83 35.37 0.49
CA PHE A 177 -8.86 35.52 1.56
C PHE A 177 -7.47 35.78 0.99
N LYS A 178 -7.05 37.04 0.99
CA LYS A 178 -5.75 37.45 0.42
C LYS A 178 -4.77 37.86 1.50
N VAL A 179 -3.52 37.48 1.30
CA VAL A 179 -2.45 37.75 2.25
C VAL A 179 -1.30 38.47 1.56
N TYR A 180 -0.72 39.45 2.23
CA TYR A 180 0.41 40.22 1.76
C TYR A 180 1.47 40.32 2.87
N GLY A 181 2.73 40.32 2.48
CA GLY A 181 3.88 40.49 3.36
C GLY A 181 4.62 41.79 3.07
N LYS A 182 5.22 42.37 4.10
CA LYS A 182 6.10 43.53 3.99
C LYS A 182 7.34 43.32 4.86
N GLY A 183 8.51 43.45 4.26
CA GLY A 183 9.81 43.38 4.95
C GLY A 183 10.07 44.63 5.80
N LYS A 184 11.09 44.59 6.66
CA LYS A 184 11.41 45.72 7.56
C LYS A 184 11.88 46.97 6.80
N ASP A 185 12.67 46.79 5.74
CA ASP A 185 13.32 47.86 4.97
C ASP A 185 12.66 48.11 3.59
N SER A 186 11.47 47.54 3.38
CA SER A 186 10.70 47.66 2.15
C SER A 186 9.44 48.43 2.44
N ASP A 187 8.99 49.32 1.55
CA ASP A 187 7.70 49.98 1.70
C ASP A 187 6.54 49.27 1.01
N ASP A 188 6.86 48.37 0.07
CA ASP A 188 5.89 47.66 -0.74
C ASP A 188 5.28 46.45 -0.02
N TRP A 189 3.97 46.26 -0.24
CA TRP A 189 3.23 45.06 0.15
C TRP A 189 3.26 44.07 -1.01
N ILE A 190 3.72 42.85 -0.73
CA ILE A 190 3.89 41.81 -1.74
C ILE A 190 2.87 40.70 -1.49
N PRO A 191 2.09 40.27 -2.49
CA PRO A 191 1.17 39.15 -2.34
C PRO A 191 1.88 37.87 -1.91
N ILE A 192 1.28 37.15 -0.98
CA ILE A 192 1.73 35.83 -0.51
C ILE A 192 0.79 34.79 -1.11
N LEU A 193 1.34 33.87 -1.89
CA LEU A 193 0.56 32.81 -2.52
C LEU A 193 0.18 31.75 -1.49
N LEU A 194 -1.12 31.50 -1.38
CA LEU A 194 -1.71 30.50 -0.51
C LEU A 194 -2.06 29.24 -1.31
N GLU A 195 -1.93 28.07 -0.70
CA GLU A 195 -2.24 26.80 -1.31
C GLU A 195 -2.77 25.78 -0.30
N ALA A 196 -3.24 24.64 -0.83
CA ALA A 196 -3.69 23.48 -0.06
C ALA A 196 -4.61 23.86 1.13
N PRO A 197 -5.73 24.56 0.88
CA PRO A 197 -6.62 25.01 1.92
C PRO A 197 -7.33 23.81 2.58
N GLU A 198 -7.43 23.87 3.89
CA GLU A 198 -8.11 22.88 4.72
C GLU A 198 -8.98 23.58 5.77
N ASN A 199 -10.08 22.94 6.15
CA ASN A 199 -11.05 23.47 7.10
C ASN A 199 -11.69 22.36 7.92
N ASP A 200 -12.27 22.72 9.06
CA ASP A 200 -13.04 21.78 9.88
C ASP A 200 -14.45 21.53 9.33
N PHE A 201 -15.11 22.55 8.76
CA PHE A 201 -16.45 22.44 8.21
C PHE A 201 -16.73 23.43 7.06
N SER A 202 -17.48 23.00 6.06
CA SER A 202 -18.04 23.84 4.99
C SER A 202 -19.47 23.38 4.72
N LYS A 203 -20.37 24.33 4.48
CA LYS A 203 -21.72 24.06 3.97
C LYS A 203 -21.64 23.33 2.63
N GLU A 204 -22.58 22.41 2.38
CA GLU A 204 -22.73 21.76 1.08
C GLU A 204 -22.85 22.78 -0.06
N GLY A 205 -22.03 22.63 -1.10
CA GLY A 205 -21.94 23.57 -2.22
C GLY A 205 -20.96 24.74 -2.02
N THR A 206 -20.37 24.89 -0.83
CA THR A 206 -19.38 25.93 -0.50
C THR A 206 -18.04 25.29 -0.13
N SER A 207 -16.94 26.05 -0.16
CA SER A 207 -15.62 25.51 0.20
C SER A 207 -14.63 26.62 0.54
N VAL A 208 -13.69 26.34 1.42
CA VAL A 208 -12.52 27.21 1.64
C VAL A 208 -11.57 27.27 0.45
N ARG A 209 -11.69 26.35 -0.51
CA ARG A 209 -10.94 26.41 -1.78
C ARG A 209 -11.30 27.62 -2.62
N TYR A 210 -12.53 28.08 -2.48
CA TYR A 210 -13.06 29.25 -3.17
C TYR A 210 -12.45 30.55 -2.65
N LEU A 211 -11.85 30.54 -1.46
CA LEU A 211 -11.23 31.74 -0.89
C LEU A 211 -9.93 32.17 -1.58
N ILE A 212 -9.44 31.38 -2.54
CA ILE A 212 -8.18 31.60 -3.26
C ILE A 212 -8.32 31.31 -4.76
N ASP A 213 -9.55 31.34 -5.31
CA ASP A 213 -9.80 31.05 -6.72
C ASP A 213 -10.03 32.30 -7.60
N ASP A 214 -10.04 33.49 -6.99
CA ASP A 214 -10.31 34.77 -7.64
C ASP A 214 -11.71 34.89 -8.27
N ASP A 215 -12.70 34.07 -7.84
CA ASP A 215 -14.10 34.12 -8.29
C ASP A 215 -15.04 34.68 -7.19
N PRO A 216 -15.52 35.93 -7.31
CA PRO A 216 -16.36 36.58 -6.30
C PRO A 216 -17.76 35.96 -6.14
N GLU A 217 -18.20 35.09 -7.05
CA GLU A 217 -19.49 34.40 -6.94
C GLU A 217 -19.42 33.15 -6.05
N THR A 218 -18.21 32.65 -5.80
CA THR A 218 -17.96 31.51 -4.93
C THR A 218 -17.61 31.96 -3.51
N HIS A 219 -17.93 31.15 -2.50
CA HIS A 219 -17.71 31.54 -1.11
C HIS A 219 -17.59 30.35 -0.15
N TRP A 220 -17.12 30.63 1.06
CA TRP A 220 -17.18 29.74 2.22
C TRP A 220 -18.31 30.18 3.17
N SER A 221 -19.08 29.20 3.65
CA SER A 221 -20.16 29.34 4.63
C SER A 221 -20.17 28.14 5.58
N ILE A 222 -20.68 28.34 6.80
CA ILE A 222 -20.71 27.30 7.84
C ILE A 222 -22.12 26.86 8.23
N PHE A 223 -23.16 27.35 7.55
CA PHE A 223 -24.53 26.89 7.80
C PHE A 223 -24.69 25.39 7.44
N PRO A 224 -25.39 24.57 8.24
CA PRO A 224 -26.22 24.91 9.39
C PRO A 224 -25.51 24.89 10.77
N GLN A 225 -24.17 24.80 10.85
CA GLN A 225 -23.42 24.72 12.11
C GLN A 225 -23.28 26.07 12.84
N LYS A 226 -24.40 26.77 13.06
CA LYS A 226 -24.42 28.05 13.76
C LYS A 226 -24.05 27.94 15.24
N GLY A 227 -23.56 29.04 15.81
CA GLY A 227 -23.19 29.15 17.22
C GLY A 227 -21.90 28.41 17.61
N GLN A 228 -21.12 27.96 16.62
CA GLN A 228 -19.84 27.27 16.82
C GLN A 228 -18.70 28.05 16.17
N ASN A 229 -17.49 27.85 16.68
CA ASN A 229 -16.29 28.34 16.03
C ASN A 229 -15.93 27.39 14.88
N HIS A 230 -15.47 27.96 13.78
CA HIS A 230 -14.94 27.22 12.64
C HIS A 230 -13.60 27.80 12.25
N ARG A 231 -12.76 26.98 11.63
CA ARG A 231 -11.42 27.41 11.23
C ARG A 231 -10.97 26.76 9.94
N CYS A 232 -10.14 27.49 9.24
CA CYS A 232 -9.44 27.02 8.07
C CYS A 232 -8.00 27.49 8.10
N PHE A 233 -7.10 26.73 7.48
CA PHE A 233 -5.73 27.15 7.27
C PHE A 233 -5.32 26.96 5.82
N PHE A 234 -4.32 27.75 5.45
CA PHE A 234 -3.70 27.76 4.14
C PHE A 234 -2.20 27.62 4.32
N ARG A 235 -1.58 26.78 3.49
CA ARG A 235 -0.13 26.69 3.40
C ARG A 235 0.38 27.86 2.56
N ILE A 236 1.54 28.39 2.92
CA ILE A 236 2.23 29.42 2.13
C ILE A 236 3.10 28.69 1.11
N ALA A 237 2.78 28.81 -0.17
CA ALA A 237 3.49 28.12 -1.25
C ALA A 237 4.94 28.60 -1.36
N SER A 238 5.16 29.91 -1.26
CA SER A 238 6.48 30.52 -1.18
C SER A 238 6.40 31.93 -0.61
N LEU A 239 7.49 32.38 0.01
CA LEU A 239 7.66 33.77 0.41
C LEU A 239 8.31 34.55 -0.73
N PRO A 240 7.79 35.73 -1.10
CA PRO A 240 8.39 36.56 -2.14
C PRO A 240 9.85 36.91 -1.80
N ASP A 241 10.77 36.64 -2.73
CA ASP A 241 12.22 36.85 -2.59
C ASP A 241 12.89 36.17 -1.38
N ASP A 242 12.23 35.17 -0.76
CA ASP A 242 12.69 34.47 0.46
C ASP A 242 13.11 35.42 1.62
N ARG A 243 12.52 36.62 1.66
CA ARG A 243 12.85 37.65 2.65
C ARG A 243 12.11 37.45 3.96
N ASP A 244 12.70 37.96 5.04
CA ASP A 244 12.04 38.03 6.34
C ASP A 244 10.90 39.08 6.30
N LEU A 245 9.72 38.65 6.74
CA LEU A 245 8.53 39.47 6.86
C LEU A 245 8.46 40.12 8.24
N HIS A 246 8.26 41.43 8.27
CA HIS A 246 8.06 42.19 9.50
C HIS A 246 6.59 42.50 9.74
N MET A 247 5.83 42.76 8.68
CA MET A 247 4.40 43.01 8.74
C MET A 247 3.66 42.09 7.77
N LEU A 248 2.42 41.80 8.15
CA LEU A 248 1.48 41.00 7.40
C LEU A 248 0.21 41.81 7.21
N ARG A 249 -0.44 41.65 6.06
CA ARG A 249 -1.75 42.22 5.78
C ARG A 249 -2.63 41.10 5.29
N VAL A 250 -3.85 41.09 5.80
CA VAL A 250 -4.88 40.12 5.43
C VAL A 250 -6.09 40.88 4.92
N GLU A 251 -6.63 40.43 3.81
CA GLU A 251 -7.83 40.97 3.19
C GLU A 251 -8.91 39.87 3.18
N LEU A 252 -10.05 40.17 3.79
CA LEU A 252 -11.25 39.35 3.81
C LEU A 252 -12.27 40.03 2.88
N ASN A 253 -12.59 39.41 1.74
CA ASN A 253 -13.61 39.93 0.84
C ASN A 253 -14.95 39.21 1.07
N HIS A 254 -16.01 39.98 0.96
CA HIS A 254 -17.39 39.57 1.17
C HIS A 254 -18.25 40.13 0.03
N PRO A 255 -19.48 39.62 -0.14
CA PRO A 255 -20.50 40.28 -0.96
C PRO A 255 -20.78 41.72 -0.48
N GLU A 256 -21.34 42.54 -1.37
CA GLU A 256 -21.77 43.92 -1.02
C GLU A 256 -22.84 43.93 0.08
N GLU A 257 -23.61 42.84 0.22
CA GLU A 257 -24.61 42.70 1.25
C GLU A 257 -23.96 42.51 2.64
N HIS A 258 -24.02 43.54 3.48
CA HIS A 258 -23.43 43.53 4.83
C HIS A 258 -23.96 42.44 5.77
N SER A 259 -25.17 41.96 5.51
CA SER A 259 -25.75 40.82 6.23
C SER A 259 -24.92 39.55 6.03
N GLN A 260 -24.03 39.46 5.05
CA GLN A 260 -23.26 38.24 4.80
C GLN A 260 -21.83 38.31 5.36
N TRP A 261 -21.49 39.31 6.17
CA TRP A 261 -20.11 39.52 6.59
C TRP A 261 -19.70 38.66 7.77
N VAL A 262 -18.42 38.32 7.84
CA VAL A 262 -17.81 37.74 9.05
C VAL A 262 -17.87 38.79 10.17
N GLY A 263 -18.42 38.40 11.32
CA GLY A 263 -18.62 39.28 12.47
C GLY A 263 -17.54 39.15 13.55
N ARG A 264 -16.93 37.98 13.71
CA ARG A 264 -15.77 37.82 14.60
C ARG A 264 -14.79 36.80 14.05
N CYS A 265 -13.51 37.15 14.02
CA CYS A 265 -12.46 36.25 13.56
C CYS A 265 -11.13 36.41 14.29
N ARG A 266 -10.24 35.43 14.17
CA ARG A 266 -8.86 35.48 14.63
C ARG A 266 -7.95 34.96 13.53
N ILE A 267 -6.81 35.63 13.36
CA ILE A 267 -5.79 35.24 12.38
C ILE A 267 -4.54 34.74 13.12
N ARG A 268 -4.15 33.50 12.88
CA ARG A 268 -2.93 32.88 13.42
C ARG A 268 -1.96 32.52 12.30
N TRP A 269 -0.69 32.42 12.67
CA TRP A 269 0.39 32.09 11.75
C TRP A 269 1.23 30.98 12.34
N SER A 270 1.77 30.13 11.48
CA SER A 270 2.66 29.03 11.85
C SER A 270 4.06 29.23 11.28
N ASN A 271 5.05 28.62 11.92
CA ASN A 271 6.40 28.40 11.37
C ASN A 271 6.74 26.90 11.27
N VAL A 272 5.74 26.03 11.40
CA VAL A 272 5.90 24.59 11.17
C VAL A 272 6.21 24.37 9.69
N PRO A 273 7.23 23.57 9.33
CA PRO A 273 7.48 23.22 7.92
C PRO A 273 6.18 22.82 7.19
N SER A 274 5.95 23.37 6.00
CA SER A 274 4.67 23.25 5.26
C SER A 274 4.25 21.78 5.03
N ASP A 275 5.24 20.91 4.80
CA ASP A 275 5.11 19.45 4.64
C ASP A 275 4.77 18.70 5.94
N ARG A 276 4.86 19.37 7.09
CA ARG A 276 4.57 18.82 8.42
C ARG A 276 3.34 19.43 9.06
N ILE A 277 2.64 20.34 8.38
CA ILE A 277 1.38 20.89 8.88
C ILE A 277 0.32 19.81 8.82
N GLU A 278 -0.14 19.39 10.00
CA GLU A 278 -1.13 18.34 10.16
C GLU A 278 -2.55 18.83 9.88
N PRO A 279 -3.41 17.97 9.29
CA PRO A 279 -4.82 18.27 9.09
C PRO A 279 -5.58 18.41 10.42
N PHE A 280 -6.82 18.90 10.33
CA PHE A 280 -7.76 18.89 11.44
C PHE A 280 -8.12 17.44 11.84
N LEU A 281 -8.35 17.23 13.15
CA LEU A 281 -8.84 15.93 13.64
C LEU A 281 -10.34 15.84 13.41
N GLU A 282 -10.83 14.62 13.18
CA GLU A 282 -12.26 14.30 13.26
C GLU A 282 -12.81 14.66 14.65
N ALA A 283 -14.11 14.98 14.73
CA ALA A 283 -14.73 15.55 15.93
C ALA A 283 -14.51 14.69 17.20
N ASN A 284 -14.76 13.38 17.12
CA ASN A 284 -14.55 12.43 18.22
C ASN A 284 -13.08 12.38 18.69
N LEU A 285 -12.14 12.46 17.75
CA LEU A 285 -10.71 12.43 18.03
C LEU A 285 -10.24 13.78 18.61
N GLN A 286 -10.80 14.89 18.14
CA GLN A 286 -10.57 16.22 18.69
C GLN A 286 -11.08 16.33 20.14
N GLU A 287 -12.28 15.82 20.41
CA GLU A 287 -12.85 15.72 21.77
C GLU A 287 -11.97 14.85 22.66
N ALA A 288 -11.60 13.66 22.18
CA ALA A 288 -10.70 12.77 22.91
C ALA A 288 -9.37 13.45 23.21
N PHE A 289 -8.77 14.15 22.24
CA PHE A 289 -7.50 14.89 22.39
C PHE A 289 -7.60 16.02 23.42
N ALA A 290 -8.73 16.72 23.50
CA ALA A 290 -8.95 17.82 24.44
C ALA A 290 -9.09 17.38 25.91
N CYS A 291 -9.49 16.13 26.18
CA CYS A 291 -9.55 15.58 27.54
C CYS A 291 -8.16 15.40 28.15
N SER A 292 -8.03 15.64 29.47
CA SER A 292 -6.79 15.32 30.19
C SER A 292 -6.61 13.81 30.31
N GLU A 293 -5.38 13.36 30.53
CA GLU A 293 -5.07 11.93 30.63
C GLU A 293 -5.85 11.23 31.76
N GLU A 294 -6.08 11.93 32.87
CA GLU A 294 -6.79 11.38 34.04
C GLU A 294 -8.29 11.24 33.81
N THR A 295 -8.88 12.12 33.00
CA THR A 295 -10.34 12.17 32.77
C THR A 295 -10.78 11.42 31.51
N ARG A 296 -9.82 11.01 30.67
CA ARG A 296 -10.08 10.35 29.39
C ARG A 296 -10.68 8.95 29.58
N THR A 297 -11.82 8.70 28.92
CA THR A 297 -12.51 7.40 28.97
C THR A 297 -11.71 6.30 28.25
N LEU A 298 -12.06 5.03 28.49
CA LEU A 298 -11.44 3.90 27.78
C LEU A 298 -11.60 4.01 26.26
N GLU A 299 -12.80 4.37 25.79
CA GLU A 299 -13.09 4.56 24.36
C GLU A 299 -12.22 5.65 23.74
N GLN A 300 -12.07 6.80 24.41
CA GLN A 300 -11.19 7.88 23.96
C GLN A 300 -9.72 7.46 23.95
N LYS A 301 -9.26 6.67 24.93
CA LYS A 301 -7.89 6.11 24.94
C LYS A 301 -7.65 5.18 23.77
N LEU A 302 -8.60 4.29 23.46
CA LEU A 302 -8.53 3.40 22.31
C LEU A 302 -8.53 4.17 21.00
N LEU A 303 -9.38 5.20 20.88
CA LEU A 303 -9.48 6.05 19.69
C LEU A 303 -8.16 6.76 19.37
N LEU A 304 -7.57 7.46 20.35
CA LEU A 304 -6.27 8.13 20.16
C LEU A 304 -5.15 7.14 19.85
N THR A 305 -5.17 5.97 20.49
CA THR A 305 -4.16 4.95 20.27
C THR A 305 -4.23 4.35 18.87
N ARG A 306 -5.44 4.09 18.36
CA ARG A 306 -5.62 3.65 16.97
C ARG A 306 -5.11 4.70 16.00
N HIS A 307 -5.44 5.97 16.22
CA HIS A 307 -4.98 7.05 15.36
C HIS A 307 -3.45 7.18 15.36
N ALA A 308 -2.83 7.23 16.54
CA ALA A 308 -1.38 7.33 16.69
C ALA A 308 -0.64 6.12 16.08
N LEU A 309 -1.17 4.91 16.27
CA LEU A 309 -0.59 3.70 15.69
C LEU A 309 -0.74 3.68 14.16
N GLY A 310 -1.89 4.08 13.63
CA GLY A 310 -2.12 4.18 12.19
C GLY A 310 -1.12 5.12 11.53
N ARG A 311 -0.96 6.33 12.10
CA ARG A 311 0.05 7.30 11.66
C ARG A 311 1.46 6.72 11.72
N HIS A 312 1.83 6.05 12.81
CA HIS A 312 3.16 5.46 12.95
C HIS A 312 3.42 4.38 11.88
N LEU A 313 2.43 3.53 11.59
CA LEU A 313 2.55 2.51 10.55
C LEU A 313 2.71 3.14 9.17
N ASP A 314 1.97 4.20 8.87
CA ASP A 314 2.07 4.94 7.61
C ASP A 314 3.45 5.56 7.42
N GLN A 315 3.92 6.31 8.42
CA GLN A 315 5.26 6.90 8.42
C GLN A 315 6.36 5.83 8.28
N THR A 316 6.21 4.70 8.95
CA THR A 316 7.18 3.60 8.88
C THR A 316 7.19 2.94 7.50
N LEU A 317 6.01 2.73 6.89
CA LEU A 317 5.88 2.17 5.54
C LEU A 317 6.44 3.10 4.47
N GLU A 318 6.22 4.41 4.59
CA GLU A 318 6.74 5.44 3.70
C GLU A 318 8.26 5.58 3.81
N ALA A 319 8.83 5.38 5.01
CA ALA A 319 10.27 5.39 5.21
C ALA A 319 10.99 4.15 4.61
N LEU A 320 10.27 3.08 4.27
CA LEU A 320 10.87 1.91 3.64
C LEU A 320 11.23 2.18 2.17
N PRO A 321 12.39 1.70 1.67
CA PRO A 321 12.77 1.86 0.26
C PRO A 321 11.70 1.37 -0.70
N THR A 322 11.37 2.16 -1.72
CA THR A 322 10.38 1.78 -2.73
C THR A 322 10.79 0.47 -3.41
N PRO A 323 9.93 -0.57 -3.41
CA PRO A 323 10.27 -1.85 -4.00
C PRO A 323 10.37 -1.73 -5.52
N PRO A 324 11.38 -2.37 -6.17
CA PRO A 324 11.42 -2.46 -7.62
C PRO A 324 10.22 -3.26 -8.13
N GLN A 325 9.76 -2.91 -9.33
CA GLN A 325 8.73 -3.67 -10.04
C GLN A 325 9.36 -4.86 -10.76
N VAL A 326 8.69 -6.02 -10.71
CA VAL A 326 9.08 -7.21 -11.48
C VAL A 326 7.87 -7.76 -12.22
N TYR A 327 8.09 -8.15 -13.48
CA TYR A 327 7.07 -8.80 -14.29
C TYR A 327 6.94 -10.26 -13.88
N ALA A 328 5.84 -10.60 -13.20
CA ALA A 328 5.65 -11.92 -12.60
C ALA A 328 4.18 -12.36 -12.67
N ALA A 329 3.96 -13.63 -12.35
CA ALA A 329 2.62 -14.14 -12.16
C ALA A 329 2.03 -13.54 -10.86
N THR A 330 0.89 -12.84 -10.96
CA THR A 330 0.25 -12.15 -9.85
C THR A 330 -1.26 -12.01 -10.07
N SER A 331 -2.03 -12.08 -8.99
CA SER A 331 -3.44 -11.69 -8.94
C SER A 331 -3.64 -10.25 -8.42
N TYR A 332 -2.57 -9.62 -7.92
CA TYR A 332 -2.57 -8.28 -7.35
C TYR A 332 -1.81 -7.31 -8.25
N PHE A 333 -2.55 -6.41 -8.90
CA PHE A 333 -2.03 -5.30 -9.71
C PHE A 333 -3.13 -4.25 -9.91
N SER A 334 -2.74 -3.00 -10.19
CA SER A 334 -3.69 -1.92 -10.51
C SER A 334 -4.36 -2.17 -11.86
N SER A 335 -5.64 -1.83 -11.99
CA SER A 335 -6.35 -2.01 -13.27
C SER A 335 -5.76 -1.15 -14.39
N GLU A 336 -5.53 -1.76 -15.56
CA GLU A 336 -5.11 -1.07 -16.78
C GLU A 336 -6.23 -1.15 -17.82
N GLY A 337 -7.09 -0.12 -17.86
CA GLY A 337 -8.26 -0.09 -18.73
C GLY A 337 -9.24 -1.23 -18.41
N ASN A 338 -9.44 -2.13 -19.40
CA ASN A 338 -10.30 -3.31 -19.25
C ASN A 338 -9.59 -4.50 -18.59
N PHE A 339 -8.26 -4.44 -18.42
CA PHE A 339 -7.50 -5.48 -17.74
C PHE A 339 -7.54 -5.23 -16.24
N LYS A 340 -8.27 -6.09 -15.52
CA LYS A 340 -8.52 -5.94 -14.09
C LYS A 340 -7.97 -7.15 -13.34
N PRO A 341 -7.38 -6.95 -12.15
CA PRO A 341 -7.00 -8.06 -11.29
C PRO A 341 -8.24 -8.89 -10.97
N SER A 342 -8.07 -10.21 -10.98
CA SER A 342 -9.08 -11.08 -10.38
C SER A 342 -8.93 -11.01 -8.87
N LEU A 343 -9.91 -10.39 -8.22
CA LEU A 343 -10.02 -10.25 -6.76
C LEU A 343 -10.42 -11.58 -6.08
N GLY A 344 -10.05 -12.72 -6.67
CA GLY A 344 -10.46 -14.06 -6.28
C GLY A 344 -10.41 -15.04 -7.45
N PRO A 345 -10.61 -16.35 -7.18
CA PRO A 345 -10.49 -17.37 -8.20
C PRO A 345 -11.49 -17.18 -9.34
N ARG A 346 -11.03 -17.30 -10.59
CA ARG A 346 -11.91 -17.28 -11.77
C ARG A 346 -12.62 -18.63 -11.92
N THR A 347 -13.92 -18.59 -12.22
CA THR A 347 -14.69 -19.79 -12.55
C THR A 347 -14.14 -20.46 -13.81
N VAL A 348 -13.82 -21.75 -13.70
CA VAL A 348 -13.42 -22.59 -14.84
C VAL A 348 -14.56 -23.52 -15.19
N ARG A 349 -14.90 -23.59 -16.48
CA ARG A 349 -15.91 -24.51 -17.03
C ARG A 349 -15.21 -25.57 -17.86
N GLN A 350 -15.65 -26.81 -17.71
CA GLN A 350 -15.22 -27.92 -18.55
C GLN A 350 -15.68 -27.67 -19.99
N LEU A 351 -14.76 -27.51 -20.94
CA LEU A 351 -15.12 -27.17 -22.32
C LEU A 351 -15.27 -28.43 -23.18
N ARG A 352 -16.45 -28.66 -23.74
CA ARG A 352 -16.68 -29.84 -24.58
C ARG A 352 -15.74 -29.81 -25.78
N ARG A 353 -14.86 -30.82 -25.90
CA ARG A 353 -13.78 -30.89 -26.91
C ARG A 353 -12.88 -29.64 -26.93
N GLY A 354 -12.74 -28.95 -25.80
CA GLY A 354 -11.92 -27.74 -25.67
C GLY A 354 -12.54 -26.46 -26.26
N SER A 355 -13.79 -26.49 -26.73
CA SER A 355 -14.46 -25.32 -27.34
C SER A 355 -15.00 -24.35 -26.30
N ILE A 356 -14.54 -23.09 -26.36
CA ILE A 356 -15.01 -22.00 -25.48
C ILE A 356 -16.51 -21.67 -25.67
N GLN A 357 -17.07 -22.02 -26.84
CA GLN A 357 -18.49 -21.84 -27.16
C GLN A 357 -19.38 -22.94 -26.57
N GLN A 358 -18.81 -23.99 -26.00
CA GLN A 358 -19.54 -25.13 -25.44
C GLN A 358 -19.12 -25.36 -23.97
N PRO A 359 -19.38 -24.39 -23.07
CA PRO A 359 -19.09 -24.56 -21.65
C PRO A 359 -20.02 -25.61 -21.05
N GLY A 360 -19.42 -26.57 -20.34
CA GLY A 360 -20.10 -27.59 -19.57
C GLY A 360 -20.20 -27.24 -18.10
N LYS A 361 -20.04 -28.26 -17.26
CA LYS A 361 -20.08 -28.13 -15.80
C LYS A 361 -18.92 -27.28 -15.29
N GLU A 362 -19.13 -26.65 -14.16
CA GLU A 362 -18.06 -25.95 -13.44
C GLU A 362 -17.04 -26.95 -12.89
N ALA A 363 -15.76 -26.66 -13.10
CA ALA A 363 -14.67 -27.48 -12.60
C ALA A 363 -14.29 -27.03 -11.19
N GLN A 364 -14.26 -27.99 -10.26
CA GLN A 364 -13.75 -27.76 -8.92
C GLN A 364 -12.23 -27.92 -8.90
N PRO A 365 -11.49 -27.12 -8.11
CA PRO A 365 -10.04 -27.26 -8.00
C PRO A 365 -9.68 -28.62 -7.39
N ALA A 366 -8.87 -29.39 -8.12
CA ALA A 366 -8.38 -30.70 -7.68
C ALA A 366 -7.01 -31.04 -8.29
N ALA A 367 -6.33 -32.01 -7.69
CA ALA A 367 -5.15 -32.65 -8.29
C ALA A 367 -5.54 -33.78 -9.27
N LEU A 368 -4.56 -34.48 -9.82
CA LEU A 368 -4.80 -35.60 -10.74
C LEU A 368 -5.44 -36.78 -9.99
N SER A 369 -6.51 -37.33 -10.54
CA SER A 369 -7.20 -38.52 -10.03
C SER A 369 -6.43 -39.81 -10.32
N ALA A 370 -5.47 -39.78 -11.25
CA ALA A 370 -4.62 -40.91 -11.64
C ALA A 370 -3.81 -41.53 -10.48
N LEU A 371 -3.49 -40.77 -9.43
CA LEU A 371 -2.77 -41.27 -8.25
C LEU A 371 -3.75 -41.59 -7.12
N SER A 372 -4.51 -42.67 -7.27
CA SER A 372 -5.58 -43.06 -6.33
C SER A 372 -5.12 -43.33 -4.90
N HIS A 373 -3.85 -43.69 -4.70
CA HIS A 373 -3.25 -43.87 -3.37
C HIS A 373 -2.91 -42.56 -2.65
N ILE A 374 -3.07 -41.43 -3.31
CA ILE A 374 -2.93 -40.07 -2.75
C ILE A 374 -4.16 -39.27 -3.21
N PRO A 375 -5.34 -39.51 -2.62
CA PRO A 375 -6.54 -38.78 -3.01
C PRO A 375 -6.33 -37.27 -2.78
N TRP A 376 -6.95 -36.46 -3.62
CA TRP A 376 -7.04 -35.02 -3.39
C TRP A 376 -7.82 -34.77 -2.10
N ASN A 377 -7.11 -34.36 -1.05
CA ASN A 377 -7.69 -34.05 0.25
C ASN A 377 -7.12 -32.73 0.79
N PRO A 378 -7.74 -31.59 0.46
CA PRO A 378 -7.27 -30.27 0.87
C PRO A 378 -7.74 -29.96 2.31
N GLU A 379 -7.41 -30.82 3.27
CA GLU A 379 -7.82 -30.66 4.68
C GLU A 379 -7.41 -29.28 5.24
N GLY A 380 -8.41 -28.58 5.80
CA GLY A 380 -8.23 -27.25 6.38
C GLY A 380 -7.94 -26.13 5.38
N ALA A 381 -7.99 -26.41 4.08
CA ALA A 381 -7.82 -25.37 3.06
C ALA A 381 -9.17 -24.75 2.69
N ASP A 382 -9.25 -23.42 2.76
CA ASP A 382 -10.38 -22.70 2.18
C ASP A 382 -10.19 -22.62 0.66
N LEU A 383 -10.92 -23.45 -0.09
CA LEU A 383 -10.85 -23.43 -1.55
C LEU A 383 -11.53 -22.19 -2.17
N ALA A 384 -12.15 -21.30 -1.40
CA ALA A 384 -12.52 -19.98 -1.89
C ALA A 384 -11.28 -19.09 -2.11
N GLU A 385 -10.21 -19.33 -1.35
CA GLU A 385 -8.96 -18.57 -1.41
C GLU A 385 -7.98 -19.18 -2.42
N GLU A 386 -7.42 -18.33 -3.29
CA GLU A 386 -6.52 -18.81 -4.35
C GLU A 386 -5.22 -19.43 -3.80
N ASP A 387 -4.65 -18.81 -2.78
CA ASP A 387 -3.38 -19.26 -2.18
C ASP A 387 -3.54 -20.61 -1.49
N SER A 388 -4.69 -20.84 -0.86
CA SER A 388 -5.07 -22.12 -0.28
C SER A 388 -5.15 -23.24 -1.33
N ARG A 389 -5.73 -22.97 -2.51
CA ARG A 389 -5.77 -23.97 -3.63
C ARG A 389 -4.37 -24.38 -4.08
N ARG A 390 -3.48 -23.41 -4.27
CA ARG A 390 -2.11 -23.62 -4.76
C ARG A 390 -1.25 -24.33 -3.72
N LEU A 391 -1.39 -23.95 -2.44
CA LEU A 391 -0.72 -24.61 -1.33
C LEU A 391 -1.17 -26.08 -1.20
N ALA A 392 -2.48 -26.36 -1.32
CA ALA A 392 -3.00 -27.72 -1.30
C ALA A 392 -2.42 -28.57 -2.45
N LEU A 393 -2.35 -28.01 -3.67
CA LEU A 393 -1.70 -28.68 -4.80
C LEU A 393 -0.19 -28.89 -4.57
N GLY A 394 0.51 -27.91 -4.00
CA GLY A 394 1.93 -28.04 -3.64
C GLY A 394 2.18 -29.18 -2.65
N LYS A 395 1.35 -29.28 -1.60
CA LYS A 395 1.40 -30.38 -0.62
C LYS A 395 1.11 -31.73 -1.26
N TRP A 396 0.14 -31.82 -2.18
CA TRP A 396 -0.18 -33.06 -2.89
C TRP A 396 0.94 -33.51 -3.84
N ILE A 397 1.54 -32.57 -4.59
CA ILE A 397 2.69 -32.85 -5.48
C ILE A 397 3.87 -33.39 -4.67
N THR A 398 4.17 -32.75 -3.53
CA THR A 398 5.32 -33.08 -2.69
C THR A 398 5.04 -34.17 -1.64
N HIS A 399 3.87 -34.81 -1.71
CA HIS A 399 3.47 -35.83 -0.74
C HIS A 399 4.49 -36.99 -0.69
N PRO A 400 4.85 -37.52 0.49
CA PRO A 400 5.86 -38.58 0.61
C PRO A 400 5.55 -39.83 -0.24
N SER A 401 4.28 -40.19 -0.39
CA SER A 401 3.85 -41.33 -1.23
C SER A 401 3.80 -41.02 -2.73
N ASN A 402 4.11 -39.79 -3.16
CA ASN A 402 4.07 -39.37 -4.57
C ASN A 402 5.34 -39.80 -5.31
N GLY A 403 5.38 -41.07 -5.71
CA GLY A 403 6.54 -41.63 -6.41
C GLY A 403 6.90 -40.93 -7.73
N LEU A 404 5.91 -40.36 -8.44
CA LEU A 404 6.16 -39.60 -9.67
C LEU A 404 7.00 -38.36 -9.40
N PHE A 405 6.68 -37.61 -8.34
CA PHE A 405 7.46 -36.44 -7.94
C PHE A 405 8.91 -36.81 -7.63
N TRP A 406 9.12 -37.77 -6.74
CA TRP A 406 10.46 -38.15 -6.31
C TRP A 406 11.32 -38.72 -7.45
N ARG A 407 10.74 -39.58 -8.31
CA ARG A 407 11.41 -40.10 -9.50
C ARG A 407 11.72 -39.01 -10.51
N THR A 408 10.80 -38.09 -10.76
CA THR A 408 11.02 -36.96 -11.69
C THR A 408 12.18 -36.09 -11.22
N MET A 409 12.19 -35.74 -9.93
CA MET A 409 13.26 -34.90 -9.37
C MET A 409 14.61 -35.63 -9.35
N ALA A 410 14.66 -36.89 -8.94
CA ALA A 410 15.87 -37.70 -8.99
C ALA A 410 16.42 -37.84 -10.42
N ASN A 411 15.56 -38.11 -11.39
CA ASN A 411 15.93 -38.22 -12.80
C ASN A 411 16.52 -36.90 -13.34
N ARG A 412 15.95 -35.75 -12.96
CA ARG A 412 16.44 -34.42 -13.34
C ARG A 412 17.77 -34.07 -12.69
N LEU A 413 17.93 -34.39 -11.40
CA LEU A 413 19.22 -34.22 -10.70
C LEU A 413 20.31 -35.04 -11.38
N TRP A 414 20.01 -36.28 -11.74
CA TRP A 414 20.93 -37.12 -12.50
C TRP A 414 21.26 -36.50 -13.87
N GLN A 415 20.24 -36.11 -14.63
CA GLN A 415 20.40 -35.46 -15.93
C GLN A 415 21.28 -34.22 -15.87
N HIS A 416 21.12 -33.38 -14.84
CA HIS A 416 21.92 -32.18 -14.65
C HIS A 416 23.42 -32.51 -14.53
N HIS A 417 23.77 -33.58 -13.82
CA HIS A 417 25.16 -33.98 -13.61
C HIS A 417 25.77 -34.75 -14.77
N PHE A 418 24.99 -35.63 -15.41
CA PHE A 418 25.51 -36.54 -16.42
C PHE A 418 25.17 -36.12 -17.86
N GLY A 419 24.35 -35.09 -18.06
CA GLY A 419 23.85 -34.65 -19.36
C GLY A 419 22.74 -35.52 -19.95
N SER A 420 22.67 -36.78 -19.53
CA SER A 420 21.64 -37.75 -19.91
C SER A 420 20.82 -38.18 -18.68
N PRO A 421 19.49 -38.28 -18.79
CA PRO A 421 18.65 -38.77 -17.70
C PRO A 421 18.69 -40.32 -17.60
N LEU A 422 18.24 -40.86 -16.46
CA LEU A 422 18.02 -42.31 -16.29
C LEU A 422 16.77 -42.78 -17.04
N ILE A 423 15.72 -41.95 -17.08
CA ILE A 423 14.55 -42.09 -17.96
C ILE A 423 14.75 -41.12 -19.15
N PRO A 424 14.95 -41.63 -20.38
CA PRO A 424 15.22 -40.81 -21.57
C PRO A 424 14.15 -39.75 -21.89
N THR A 425 12.94 -39.93 -21.38
CA THR A 425 11.80 -39.01 -21.54
C THR A 425 11.54 -38.22 -20.26
N PRO A 426 12.34 -37.19 -19.90
CA PRO A 426 12.29 -36.51 -18.60
C PRO A 426 10.99 -35.71 -18.34
N ASN A 427 10.15 -35.57 -19.36
CA ASN A 427 8.86 -34.88 -19.33
C ASN A 427 7.66 -35.84 -19.48
N ASP A 428 7.92 -37.14 -19.66
CA ASP A 428 6.93 -38.21 -19.81
C ASP A 428 7.45 -39.50 -19.16
N LEU A 429 7.12 -39.66 -17.88
CA LEU A 429 7.40 -40.81 -17.01
C LEU A 429 6.16 -41.74 -16.91
N GLY A 430 5.07 -41.39 -17.60
CA GLY A 430 3.85 -42.18 -17.66
C GLY A 430 3.96 -43.34 -18.65
N ASN A 431 2.81 -43.89 -19.03
CA ASN A 431 2.72 -45.01 -19.97
C ASN A 431 3.16 -44.65 -21.39
N GLY A 432 3.21 -43.35 -21.73
CA GLY A 432 3.74 -42.85 -23.01
C GLY A 432 5.27 -42.74 -23.05
N GLY A 433 5.93 -42.81 -21.88
CA GLY A 433 7.37 -42.64 -21.71
C GLY A 433 8.21 -43.88 -22.01
N GLN A 434 9.53 -43.70 -21.97
CA GLN A 434 10.50 -44.80 -22.05
C GLN A 434 10.84 -45.36 -20.66
N ALA A 435 11.18 -46.64 -20.61
CA ALA A 435 11.61 -47.29 -19.37
C ALA A 435 12.97 -46.72 -18.88
N PRO A 436 13.21 -46.69 -17.56
CA PRO A 436 14.51 -46.31 -17.01
C PRO A 436 15.60 -47.30 -17.43
N THR A 437 16.78 -46.78 -17.75
CA THR A 437 17.97 -47.59 -18.01
C THR A 437 18.47 -48.30 -16.74
N HIS A 438 18.33 -47.64 -15.58
CA HIS A 438 18.73 -48.14 -14.26
C HIS A 438 17.57 -47.97 -13.26
N PRO A 439 16.54 -48.85 -13.28
CA PRO A 439 15.35 -48.70 -12.45
C PRO A 439 15.65 -48.68 -10.95
N GLU A 440 16.48 -49.60 -10.46
CA GLU A 440 16.81 -49.69 -9.04
C GLU A 440 17.56 -48.46 -8.53
N LEU A 441 18.47 -47.91 -9.35
CA LEU A 441 19.20 -46.69 -9.01
C LEU A 441 18.28 -45.47 -8.94
N LEU A 442 17.35 -45.35 -9.91
CA LEU A 442 16.37 -44.27 -9.90
C LEU A 442 15.49 -44.35 -8.65
N ASP A 443 14.99 -45.54 -8.32
CA ASP A 443 14.13 -45.75 -7.17
C ASP A 443 14.86 -45.49 -5.86
N TRP A 444 16.12 -45.92 -5.76
CA TRP A 444 16.97 -45.62 -4.63
C TRP A 444 17.18 -44.12 -4.46
N LEU A 445 17.57 -43.40 -5.53
CA LEU A 445 17.75 -41.94 -5.48
C LEU A 445 16.46 -41.19 -5.15
N ALA A 446 15.31 -41.67 -5.64
CA ALA A 446 13.99 -41.10 -5.32
C ALA A 446 13.65 -41.29 -3.83
N CYS A 447 13.89 -42.48 -3.27
CA CYS A 447 13.73 -42.74 -1.84
C CYS A 447 14.68 -41.90 -0.99
N GLU A 448 15.96 -41.81 -1.34
CA GLU A 448 16.93 -40.95 -0.63
C GLU A 448 16.51 -39.48 -0.65
N LEU A 449 16.00 -38.98 -1.78
CA LEU A 449 15.50 -37.61 -1.87
C LEU A 449 14.30 -37.39 -0.95
N ARG A 450 13.35 -38.33 -0.92
CA ARG A 450 12.17 -38.29 -0.05
C ARG A 450 12.58 -38.33 1.43
N ASP A 451 13.39 -39.31 1.81
CA ASP A 451 13.71 -39.65 3.20
C ASP A 451 14.67 -38.62 3.84
N SER A 452 15.44 -37.89 3.02
CA SER A 452 16.23 -36.73 3.44
C SER A 452 15.41 -35.43 3.56
N GLY A 453 14.08 -35.50 3.47
CA GLY A 453 13.18 -34.34 3.55
C GLY A 453 13.21 -33.45 2.31
N GLY A 454 13.54 -34.00 1.14
CA GLY A 454 13.65 -33.24 -0.10
C GLY A 454 14.97 -32.46 -0.26
N SER A 455 16.02 -32.82 0.48
CA SER A 455 17.30 -32.12 0.46
C SER A 455 18.05 -32.35 -0.85
N LEU A 456 17.89 -31.44 -1.82
CA LEU A 456 18.65 -31.51 -3.07
C LEU A 456 20.17 -31.58 -2.81
N LYS A 457 20.67 -30.79 -1.85
CA LYS A 457 22.10 -30.77 -1.47
C LYS A 457 22.62 -32.15 -1.05
N HIS A 458 21.79 -32.93 -0.35
CA HIS A 458 22.13 -34.29 0.05
C HIS A 458 22.34 -35.18 -1.19
N VAL A 459 21.36 -35.22 -2.10
CA VAL A 459 21.43 -36.04 -3.31
C VAL A 459 22.54 -35.58 -4.27
N HIS A 460 22.73 -34.26 -4.42
CA HIS A 460 23.88 -33.71 -5.15
C HIS A 460 25.19 -34.30 -4.60
N ARG A 461 25.39 -34.29 -3.28
CA ARG A 461 26.59 -34.85 -2.65
C ARG A 461 26.73 -36.35 -2.94
N LEU A 462 25.66 -37.13 -2.82
CA LEU A 462 25.70 -38.57 -3.13
C LEU A 462 26.16 -38.82 -4.57
N ILE A 463 25.59 -38.10 -5.55
CA ILE A 463 25.97 -38.23 -6.96
C ILE A 463 27.43 -37.83 -7.16
N LEU A 464 27.85 -36.67 -6.67
CA LEU A 464 29.20 -36.13 -6.88
C LEU A 464 30.31 -36.99 -6.24
N HIS A 465 30.01 -37.68 -5.14
CA HIS A 465 30.94 -38.61 -4.48
C HIS A 465 30.87 -40.05 -5.01
N SER A 466 29.94 -40.35 -5.91
CA SER A 466 29.83 -41.69 -6.51
C SER A 466 31.08 -42.06 -7.32
N ARG A 467 31.32 -43.36 -7.51
CA ARG A 467 32.36 -43.83 -8.44
C ARG A 467 32.02 -43.45 -9.87
N THR A 468 30.73 -43.48 -10.23
CA THR A 468 30.21 -43.15 -11.56
C THR A 468 30.53 -41.72 -11.96
N TYR A 469 30.29 -40.74 -11.09
CA TYR A 469 30.60 -39.33 -11.37
C TYR A 469 32.11 -39.08 -11.49
N ARG A 470 32.93 -39.81 -10.73
CA ARG A 470 34.39 -39.67 -10.72
C ARG A 470 35.11 -40.47 -11.81
N GLN A 471 34.38 -41.10 -12.74
CA GLN A 471 35.02 -41.81 -13.84
C GLN A 471 35.76 -40.85 -14.78
N ALA A 472 36.84 -41.33 -15.40
CA ALA A 472 37.54 -40.57 -16.43
C ALA A 472 36.70 -40.48 -17.71
N SER A 473 36.94 -39.45 -18.52
CA SER A 473 36.31 -39.29 -19.85
C SER A 473 36.99 -40.11 -20.96
N THR A 474 38.05 -40.87 -20.62
CA THR A 474 38.87 -41.64 -21.55
C THR A 474 38.02 -42.67 -22.31
N TRP A 475 38.10 -42.61 -23.63
CA TRP A 475 37.39 -43.54 -24.50
C TRP A 475 38.09 -44.91 -24.52
N ARG A 476 37.30 -45.99 -24.46
CA ARG A 476 37.78 -47.38 -24.44
C ARG A 476 37.10 -48.18 -25.55
N LYS A 477 37.89 -48.70 -26.50
CA LYS A 477 37.39 -49.41 -27.69
C LYS A 477 36.46 -50.58 -27.36
N GLN A 478 36.81 -51.39 -26.37
CA GLN A 478 36.01 -52.55 -25.97
C GLN A 478 34.65 -52.15 -25.37
N ALA A 479 34.61 -51.10 -24.54
CA ALA A 479 33.38 -50.61 -23.94
C ALA A 479 32.47 -49.95 -24.98
N ALA A 480 33.03 -49.12 -25.87
CA ALA A 480 32.28 -48.49 -26.95
C ALA A 480 31.71 -49.49 -27.96
N ALA A 481 32.34 -50.65 -28.14
CA ALA A 481 31.78 -51.73 -28.97
C ALA A 481 30.54 -52.40 -28.36
N GLN A 482 30.36 -52.31 -27.03
CA GLN A 482 29.22 -52.87 -26.31
C GLN A 482 28.14 -51.82 -26.01
N ASP A 483 28.54 -50.58 -25.73
CA ASP A 483 27.67 -49.46 -25.38
C ASP A 483 28.23 -48.15 -25.95
N ALA A 484 28.01 -47.92 -27.24
CA ALA A 484 28.52 -46.75 -27.94
C ALA A 484 27.97 -45.43 -27.36
N GLU A 485 26.71 -45.44 -26.93
CA GLU A 485 25.97 -44.30 -26.40
C GLU A 485 26.31 -43.98 -24.94
N ASN A 486 27.13 -44.80 -24.28
CA ASN A 486 27.50 -44.66 -22.87
C ASN A 486 26.26 -44.71 -21.93
N THR A 487 25.27 -45.51 -22.29
CA THR A 487 24.02 -45.73 -21.53
C THR A 487 24.31 -46.24 -20.12
N TYR A 488 25.33 -47.11 -19.96
CA TYR A 488 25.74 -47.72 -18.70
C TYR A 488 26.84 -46.94 -17.97
N TYR A 489 27.11 -45.69 -18.38
CA TYR A 489 28.05 -44.79 -17.71
C TYR A 489 29.42 -45.43 -17.45
N TRP A 490 30.03 -45.99 -18.48
CA TRP A 490 31.37 -46.59 -18.42
C TRP A 490 32.49 -45.55 -18.60
N ARG A 491 32.14 -44.29 -18.87
CA ARG A 491 33.01 -43.12 -18.78
C ARG A 491 32.21 -41.86 -18.41
N MET A 492 32.89 -40.80 -18.00
CA MET A 492 32.26 -39.48 -17.88
C MET A 492 32.12 -38.80 -19.25
N SER A 493 30.91 -38.43 -19.64
CA SER A 493 30.65 -37.73 -20.90
C SER A 493 31.14 -36.27 -20.80
N PRO A 494 31.95 -35.79 -21.77
CA PRO A 494 32.28 -34.36 -21.86
C PRO A 494 31.01 -33.53 -21.99
N ARG A 495 30.93 -32.43 -21.25
CA ARG A 495 29.80 -31.50 -21.29
C ARG A 495 30.27 -30.14 -21.80
N ARG A 496 29.37 -29.44 -22.48
CA ARG A 496 29.62 -28.05 -22.88
C ARG A 496 29.73 -27.21 -21.61
N MET A 497 30.80 -26.43 -21.50
CA MET A 497 30.96 -25.45 -20.43
C MET A 497 29.92 -24.34 -20.64
N ASP A 498 29.18 -24.00 -19.58
CA ASP A 498 28.27 -22.86 -19.61
C ASP A 498 29.06 -21.53 -19.59
N ALA A 499 28.39 -20.44 -19.97
CA ALA A 499 29.03 -19.13 -20.07
C ALA A 499 29.51 -18.61 -18.71
N GLU A 500 28.83 -18.99 -17.62
CA GLU A 500 29.16 -18.59 -16.26
C GLU A 500 30.44 -19.27 -15.78
N SER A 501 30.53 -20.59 -15.91
CA SER A 501 31.74 -21.37 -15.59
C SER A 501 32.95 -20.94 -16.42
N PHE A 502 32.73 -20.62 -17.70
CA PHE A 502 33.81 -20.08 -18.54
C PHE A 502 34.28 -18.72 -18.02
N ARG A 503 33.36 -17.80 -17.69
CA ARG A 503 33.71 -16.50 -17.11
C ARG A 503 34.44 -16.65 -15.78
N ASP A 504 33.94 -17.49 -14.89
CA ASP A 504 34.55 -17.72 -13.57
C ASP A 504 35.93 -18.38 -13.67
N SER A 505 36.22 -19.14 -14.74
CA SER A 505 37.56 -19.67 -14.99
C SER A 505 38.59 -18.62 -15.44
N LEU A 506 38.12 -17.44 -15.86
CA LEU A 506 38.94 -16.31 -16.32
C LEU A 506 39.15 -15.23 -15.24
N LEU A 507 38.33 -15.24 -14.18
CA LEU A 507 38.41 -14.36 -13.01
C LEU A 507 39.28 -15.00 -11.93
#